data_AF-A0A7J6FPY0-F1
#
_entry.id   AF-A0A7J6FPY0-F1
#
_cell.length_a   1.000
_cell.length_b   1.000
_cell.length_c   1.000
_cell.angle_alpha   90.00
_cell.angle_beta   90.00
_cell.angle_gamma   90.00
#
_symmetry.space_group_name_H-M   'P 1'
#
loop_
_entity.id
_entity.type
_entity.pdbx_description
1 polymer ?
#
loop_
_entity_poly.entity_id
_entity_poly.type
_entity_poly.pdbx_seq_one_letter_code
_entity_poly.pdbx_strand_id
1 'polypeptide(L)'
;MEVGQGVGGDELISTLETLVYSLQLRVKELEAENSKLSSQLSNCDCSEKEKKKVDDSVSIKTRRKKLTKKGGYDQSIANRHSKRYVALKLMYFGQRFYGFSSEAQLEPSVESELFLALERTMLLVGDRKESQYSRCGRTDKGVSSIGQVVALFLRSKLKKACSDHQNSIEMVSREEYEGEIDYVRVLNRALPNDIRVLGWCPVPIDFSARFSCLGREYKYFFWGDNLDLLAMESSGEKFIGEHDFRNFCKMDALNVHAYTRCVKSFEIYPCDVRFQGNQLWAIRIKGSAFLWHQVRCMVAVLFMIGQGLESPDVIDTLLDVDRIPRKPQYLMAPEIPLVLHSCEFEDLKFICSSDAQQTLCKHLVKQCQTYHLQAAIYNEALLSSLPVLSGAKSKTFPCKKCLLSNGNGKIKKKIAHIPLMSRPTEPSYAERRAKLETQDKSMKHQQIHRL
;
A
#
# COMPACT_ATOMS: atom_id res chain seq x y z
N MET A 1 -9.00 9.75 -64.30
CA MET A 1 -10.27 10.00 -63.58
C MET A 1 -10.74 8.62 -63.17
N GLU A 2 -10.75 8.23 -61.91
CA GLU A 2 -11.65 8.72 -60.86
C GLU A 2 -11.01 8.70 -59.47
N VAL A 3 -11.49 9.59 -58.61
CA VAL A 3 -11.07 9.81 -57.21
C VAL A 3 -12.16 9.24 -56.30
N GLY A 4 -11.80 8.32 -55.39
CA GLY A 4 -12.71 7.76 -54.38
C GLY A 4 -12.75 8.61 -53.11
N GLN A 5 -13.94 9.07 -52.74
CA GLN A 5 -14.24 9.93 -51.59
C GLN A 5 -14.33 9.15 -50.26
N GLY A 6 -13.82 9.74 -49.17
CA GLY A 6 -13.91 9.24 -47.80
C GLY A 6 -15.14 9.80 -47.07
N VAL A 7 -15.94 8.91 -46.45
CA VAL A 7 -17.23 9.23 -45.81
C VAL A 7 -17.27 8.88 -44.30
N GLY A 8 -16.15 8.49 -43.69
CA GLY A 8 -16.17 7.94 -42.31
C GLY A 8 -16.00 8.93 -41.14
N GLY A 9 -15.65 10.20 -41.39
CA GLY A 9 -15.31 11.17 -40.33
C GLY A 9 -16.51 11.89 -39.71
N ASP A 10 -17.45 12.32 -40.55
CA ASP A 10 -18.56 13.19 -40.12
C ASP A 10 -19.62 12.42 -39.30
N GLU A 11 -19.79 11.12 -39.57
CA GLU A 11 -20.73 10.27 -38.84
C GLU A 11 -20.28 10.02 -37.38
N LEU A 12 -18.95 9.96 -37.16
CA LEU A 12 -18.37 9.81 -35.83
C LEU A 12 -18.46 11.10 -34.99
N ILE A 13 -18.33 12.25 -35.64
CA ILE A 13 -18.47 13.56 -34.99
C ILE A 13 -19.93 13.78 -34.60
N SER A 14 -20.87 13.50 -35.50
CA SER A 14 -22.31 13.61 -35.23
C SER A 14 -22.77 12.72 -34.07
N THR A 15 -22.21 11.51 -33.94
CA THR A 15 -22.54 10.60 -32.83
C THR A 15 -21.98 11.08 -31.50
N LEU A 16 -20.77 11.63 -31.50
CA LEU A 16 -20.17 12.23 -30.29
C LEU A 16 -20.92 13.49 -29.83
N GLU A 17 -21.33 14.36 -30.75
CA GLU A 17 -22.13 15.54 -30.43
C GLU A 17 -23.48 15.18 -29.82
N THR A 18 -24.14 14.15 -30.37
CA THR A 18 -25.40 13.63 -29.83
C THR A 18 -25.23 13.07 -28.41
N LEU A 19 -24.12 12.35 -28.17
CA LEU A 19 -23.82 11.80 -26.85
C LEU A 19 -23.54 12.90 -25.82
N VAL A 20 -22.74 13.90 -26.18
CA VAL A 20 -22.43 15.04 -25.31
C VAL A 20 -23.69 15.82 -24.97
N TYR A 21 -24.56 16.06 -25.95
CA TYR A 21 -25.85 16.71 -25.71
C TYR A 21 -26.74 15.90 -24.77
N SER A 22 -26.80 14.57 -24.92
CA SER A 22 -27.58 13.70 -24.03
C SER A 22 -27.08 13.73 -22.58
N LEU A 23 -25.76 13.79 -22.39
CA LEU A 23 -25.13 13.86 -21.07
C LEU A 23 -25.37 15.20 -20.40
N GLN A 24 -25.28 16.31 -21.16
CA GLN A 24 -25.60 17.63 -20.64
C GLN A 24 -27.06 17.75 -20.19
N LEU A 25 -28.00 17.15 -20.94
CA LEU A 25 -29.40 17.11 -20.55
C LEU A 25 -29.58 16.32 -19.24
N ARG A 26 -28.92 15.17 -19.11
CA ARG A 26 -29.01 14.33 -17.92
C ARG A 26 -28.43 14.99 -16.67
N VAL A 27 -27.35 15.75 -16.80
CA VAL A 27 -26.78 16.52 -15.69
C VAL A 27 -27.76 17.58 -15.20
N LYS A 28 -28.40 18.32 -16.11
CA LYS A 28 -29.42 19.33 -15.75
C LYS A 28 -30.63 18.71 -15.03
N GLU A 29 -31.08 17.54 -15.46
CA GLU A 29 -32.16 16.80 -14.78
C GLU A 29 -31.78 16.43 -13.34
N LEU A 30 -30.57 15.89 -13.15
CA LEU A 30 -30.08 15.49 -11.83
C LEU A 30 -29.87 16.68 -10.90
N GLU A 31 -29.42 17.82 -11.42
CA GLU A 31 -29.28 19.07 -10.66
C GLU A 31 -30.65 19.61 -10.22
N ALA A 32 -31.67 19.52 -11.08
CA ALA A 32 -33.04 19.89 -10.73
C ALA A 32 -33.64 18.95 -9.67
N GLU A 33 -33.39 17.65 -9.77
CA GLU A 33 -33.85 16.65 -8.79
C GLU A 33 -33.18 16.84 -7.42
N ASN A 34 -31.86 17.08 -7.39
CA ASN A 34 -31.13 17.40 -6.17
C ASN A 34 -31.61 18.70 -5.51
N SER A 35 -31.94 19.71 -6.33
CA SER A 35 -32.50 20.98 -5.84
C SER A 35 -33.89 20.76 -5.22
N LYS A 36 -34.72 19.92 -5.85
CA LYS A 36 -36.06 19.54 -5.34
C LYS A 36 -35.95 18.77 -4.02
N LEU A 37 -35.08 17.77 -3.93
CA LEU A 37 -34.85 16.98 -2.71
C LEU A 37 -34.32 17.86 -1.57
N SER A 38 -33.41 18.80 -1.88
CA SER A 38 -32.89 19.75 -0.89
C SER A 38 -33.98 20.69 -0.36
N SER A 39 -34.90 21.14 -1.22
CA SER A 39 -36.05 21.96 -0.81
C SER A 39 -37.10 21.18 0.02
N GLN A 40 -37.19 19.86 -0.19
CA GLN A 40 -38.07 18.99 0.62
C GLN A 40 -37.49 18.74 2.01
N LEU A 41 -36.16 18.72 2.15
CA LEU A 41 -35.48 18.61 3.44
C LEU A 41 -35.56 19.90 4.27
N SER A 42 -35.66 21.08 3.62
CA SER A 42 -35.77 22.36 4.33
C SER A 42 -37.17 22.68 4.88
N ASN A 43 -38.21 21.97 4.41
CA ASN A 43 -39.60 22.22 4.80
C ASN A 43 -40.15 21.27 5.88
N CYS A 44 -39.30 20.42 6.47
CA CYS A 44 -39.73 19.48 7.50
C CYS A 44 -39.56 20.11 8.89
N ASP A 45 -40.55 20.90 9.30
CA ASP A 45 -40.62 21.53 10.62
C ASP A 45 -41.64 20.76 11.49
N CYS A 46 -41.15 20.07 12.52
CA CYS A 46 -42.00 19.41 13.50
C CYS A 46 -41.51 19.75 14.91
N SER A 47 -42.00 20.89 15.41
CA SER A 47 -41.91 21.31 16.81
C SER A 47 -42.94 20.61 17.71
N GLU A 48 -42.51 20.32 18.92
CA GLU A 48 -43.20 19.67 20.05
C GLU A 48 -44.56 20.26 20.45
N LYS A 49 -45.47 19.43 21.00
CA LYS A 49 -46.43 19.82 22.06
C LYS A 49 -47.00 18.59 22.81
N GLU A 50 -47.20 18.80 24.11
CA GLU A 50 -47.37 17.80 25.19
C GLU A 50 -48.81 17.31 25.50
N LYS A 51 -48.88 16.19 26.27
CA LYS A 51 -49.77 15.83 27.41
C LYS A 51 -50.99 14.87 27.25
N LYS A 52 -50.78 13.65 27.80
CA LYS A 52 -51.58 12.80 28.75
C LYS A 52 -52.94 12.15 28.38
N LYS A 53 -53.00 10.79 28.38
CA LYS A 53 -53.63 9.83 29.35
C LYS A 53 -53.48 8.36 28.82
N VAL A 54 -52.86 7.43 29.56
CA VAL A 54 -53.44 6.24 30.31
C VAL A 54 -54.20 5.26 29.37
N ASP A 55 -53.96 3.93 29.23
CA ASP A 55 -53.34 2.86 30.03
C ASP A 55 -52.89 1.65 29.16
N ASP A 56 -52.15 0.73 29.80
CA ASP A 56 -51.98 -0.73 29.57
C ASP A 56 -50.92 -1.37 28.61
N SER A 57 -49.91 -1.94 29.31
CA SER A 57 -49.27 -3.26 29.14
C SER A 57 -48.16 -3.53 28.09
N VAL A 58 -46.94 -3.58 28.64
CA VAL A 58 -45.82 -4.53 28.43
C VAL A 58 -45.14 -4.64 27.04
N SER A 59 -43.91 -4.12 26.93
CA SER A 59 -42.67 -4.94 26.72
C SER A 59 -41.37 -4.13 26.55
N ILE A 60 -40.42 -4.44 27.42
CA ILE A 60 -38.94 -4.46 27.33
C ILE A 60 -38.19 -3.35 26.56
N LYS A 61 -37.43 -2.56 27.34
CA LYS A 61 -36.58 -1.42 26.94
C LYS A 61 -35.25 -1.86 26.32
N THR A 62 -34.95 -1.36 25.11
CA THR A 62 -33.57 -1.18 24.62
C THR A 62 -33.45 0.21 23.97
N ARG A 63 -33.13 1.24 24.78
CA ARG A 63 -32.90 2.62 24.30
C ARG A 63 -31.46 2.78 23.82
N ARG A 64 -31.24 2.78 22.50
CA ARG A 64 -30.11 3.51 21.87
C ARG A 64 -30.53 4.97 21.71
N LYS A 65 -30.06 5.84 22.60
CA LYS A 65 -30.14 7.30 22.43
C LYS A 65 -29.09 7.71 21.39
N LYS A 66 -29.54 8.27 20.27
CA LYS A 66 -28.73 9.10 19.36
C LYS A 66 -28.19 10.28 20.16
N LEU A 67 -26.87 10.40 20.30
CA LEU A 67 -26.24 11.62 20.78
C LEU A 67 -26.38 12.69 19.69
N THR A 68 -27.09 13.75 20.04
CA THR A 68 -27.13 15.01 19.31
C THR A 68 -25.82 15.76 19.51
N LYS A 69 -25.41 16.42 18.43
CA LYS A 69 -24.24 17.31 18.32
C LYS A 69 -24.40 18.48 19.31
N LYS A 70 -23.71 18.43 20.46
CA LYS A 70 -23.40 19.59 21.30
C LYS A 70 -22.07 19.33 22.02
N GLY A 71 -21.17 20.29 21.90
CA GLY A 71 -19.83 20.28 22.50
C GLY A 71 -18.77 20.58 21.46
N GLY A 72 -18.58 21.86 21.13
CA GLY A 72 -17.28 22.30 20.61
C GLY A 72 -16.25 21.93 21.66
N TYR A 73 -15.33 21.04 21.32
CA TYR A 73 -14.22 20.68 22.19
C TYR A 73 -13.34 21.93 22.31
N ASP A 74 -13.23 22.46 23.52
CA ASP A 74 -12.31 23.54 23.80
C ASP A 74 -10.88 23.01 23.58
N GLN A 75 -10.28 23.39 22.45
CA GLN A 75 -8.90 23.05 22.10
C GLN A 75 -7.90 23.48 23.18
N SER A 76 -8.29 24.38 24.09
CA SER A 76 -7.50 24.77 25.26
C SER A 76 -7.22 23.63 26.25
N ILE A 77 -8.03 22.56 26.27
CA ILE A 77 -7.86 21.42 27.18
C ILE A 77 -6.86 20.39 26.63
N ALA A 78 -6.74 20.23 25.31
CA ALA A 78 -5.74 19.35 24.70
C ALA A 78 -4.29 19.80 24.98
N ASN A 79 -4.09 21.10 25.21
CA ASN A 79 -2.78 21.69 25.53
C ASN A 79 -2.31 21.49 26.98
N ARG A 80 -3.07 20.78 27.84
CA ARG A 80 -2.67 20.50 29.24
C ARG A 80 -2.03 19.13 29.47
N HIS A 81 -2.04 18.24 28.48
CA HIS A 81 -1.44 16.92 28.65
C HIS A 81 0.05 16.94 28.32
N SER A 82 0.87 16.24 29.10
CA SER A 82 2.26 16.00 28.71
C SER A 82 2.30 15.19 27.42
N LYS A 83 3.33 15.42 26.61
CA LYS A 83 3.54 14.75 25.33
C LYS A 83 4.94 14.16 25.25
N ARG A 84 5.10 13.13 24.43
CA ARG A 84 6.38 12.46 24.19
C ARG A 84 6.51 12.15 22.71
N TYR A 85 7.70 12.33 22.17
CA TYR A 85 8.02 11.90 20.82
C TYR A 85 8.38 10.42 20.82
N VAL A 86 7.66 9.64 20.01
CA VAL A 86 7.82 8.18 19.96
C VAL A 86 7.89 7.68 18.53
N ALA A 87 8.65 6.60 18.32
CA ALA A 87 8.56 5.75 17.16
C ALA A 87 7.56 4.60 17.42
N LEU A 88 6.66 4.33 16.48
CA LEU A 88 5.76 3.17 16.50
C LEU A 88 6.17 2.19 15.39
N LYS A 89 6.31 0.91 15.74
CA LYS A 89 6.48 -0.17 14.76
C LYS A 89 5.10 -0.69 14.37
N LEU A 90 4.79 -0.70 13.09
CA LEU A 90 3.48 -1.07 12.54
C LEU A 90 3.61 -2.32 11.65
N MET A 91 2.60 -3.17 11.73
CA MET A 91 2.30 -4.17 10.71
C MET A 91 0.93 -3.90 10.09
N TYR A 92 0.78 -4.27 8.82
CA TYR A 92 -0.50 -4.25 8.14
C TYR A 92 -0.56 -5.21 6.95
N PHE A 93 -1.76 -5.73 6.68
CA PHE A 93 -2.04 -6.49 5.46
C PHE A 93 -2.61 -5.56 4.39
N GLY A 94 -1.84 -5.32 3.32
CA GLY A 94 -2.08 -4.24 2.38
C GLY A 94 -3.27 -4.41 1.44
N GLN A 95 -3.82 -5.63 1.33
CA GLN A 95 -4.73 -6.03 0.24
C GLN A 95 -5.92 -5.09 0.03
N ARG A 96 -6.53 -4.56 1.10
CA ARG A 96 -7.70 -3.67 1.01
C ARG A 96 -7.37 -2.17 1.03
N PHE A 97 -6.10 -1.80 1.13
CA PHE A 97 -5.68 -0.40 1.27
C PHE A 97 -5.11 0.15 -0.03
N TYR A 98 -5.35 1.44 -0.28
CA TYR A 98 -4.76 2.19 -1.39
C TYR A 98 -3.31 2.63 -1.11
N GLY A 99 -2.58 1.80 -0.36
CA GLY A 99 -1.21 2.02 0.07
C GLY A 99 -1.14 2.58 1.47
N PHE A 100 0.08 2.96 1.87
CA PHE A 100 0.31 3.49 3.21
C PHE A 100 -0.20 4.93 3.34
N SER A 101 0.13 5.80 2.39
CA SER A 101 -0.11 7.25 2.48
C SER A 101 -1.54 7.65 2.13
N SER A 102 -2.09 8.64 2.84
CA SER A 102 -3.41 9.26 2.62
C SER A 102 -3.44 10.39 1.56
N GLU A 103 -2.30 10.71 0.93
CA GLU A 103 -2.14 11.92 0.09
C GLU A 103 -2.91 11.90 -1.24
N ALA A 104 -3.39 10.74 -1.70
CA ALA A 104 -4.07 10.61 -2.99
C ALA A 104 -5.60 10.75 -2.91
N GLN A 105 -6.17 11.09 -1.75
CA GLN A 105 -7.63 11.07 -1.49
C GLN A 105 -8.30 9.71 -1.76
N LEU A 106 -7.50 8.65 -1.91
CA LEU A 106 -7.97 7.28 -2.06
C LEU A 106 -8.01 6.63 -0.67
N GLU A 107 -9.20 6.27 -0.24
CA GLU A 107 -9.46 5.66 1.07
C GLU A 107 -10.04 4.24 0.90
N PRO A 108 -9.75 3.30 1.83
CA PRO A 108 -8.93 3.49 3.03
C PRO A 108 -7.42 3.42 2.74
N SER A 109 -6.63 4.23 3.45
CA SER A 109 -5.17 4.10 3.56
C SER A 109 -4.78 3.60 4.96
N VAL A 110 -3.57 3.02 5.10
CA VAL A 110 -3.09 2.58 6.42
C VAL A 110 -2.90 3.78 7.37
N GLU A 111 -2.38 4.88 6.83
CA GLU A 111 -2.12 6.09 7.58
C GLU A 111 -3.40 6.77 8.06
N SER A 112 -4.44 6.86 7.23
CA SER A 112 -5.72 7.44 7.64
C SER A 112 -6.36 6.64 8.79
N GLU A 113 -6.36 5.30 8.72
CA GLU A 113 -6.85 4.44 9.81
C GLU A 113 -6.02 4.59 11.09
N LEU A 114 -4.70 4.78 10.97
CA LEU A 114 -3.83 5.06 12.11
C LEU A 114 -4.21 6.39 12.79
N PHE A 115 -4.40 7.46 12.01
CA PHE A 115 -4.81 8.76 12.55
C PHE A 115 -6.21 8.71 13.17
N LEU A 116 -7.16 8.01 12.55
CA LEU A 116 -8.48 7.77 13.15
C LEU A 116 -8.37 7.05 14.50
N ALA A 117 -7.48 6.05 14.63
CA ALA A 117 -7.26 5.36 15.90
C ALA A 117 -6.59 6.26 16.95
N LEU A 118 -5.64 7.10 16.55
CA LEU A 118 -4.97 8.07 17.43
C LEU A 118 -5.96 9.11 17.99
N GLU A 119 -6.86 9.62 17.14
CA GLU A 119 -7.93 10.55 17.54
C GLU A 119 -8.94 9.88 18.48
N ARG A 120 -9.46 8.70 18.10
CA ARG A 120 -10.44 7.94 18.92
C ARG A 120 -9.92 7.59 20.31
N THR A 121 -8.62 7.40 20.44
CA THR A 121 -7.96 7.06 21.72
C THR A 121 -7.47 8.29 22.48
N MET A 122 -7.68 9.49 21.93
CA MET A 122 -7.21 10.77 22.47
C MET A 122 -5.67 10.78 22.66
N LEU A 123 -4.93 10.03 21.84
CA LEU A 123 -3.47 9.98 21.87
C LEU A 123 -2.83 11.04 20.99
N LEU A 124 -3.52 11.48 19.93
CA LEU A 124 -3.05 12.58 19.09
C LEU A 124 -3.03 13.88 19.91
N VAL A 125 -1.88 14.56 19.91
CA VAL A 125 -1.73 15.88 20.52
C VAL A 125 -1.77 16.92 19.42
N GLY A 126 -2.75 17.83 19.49
CA GLY A 126 -2.96 18.81 18.44
C GLY A 126 -3.52 18.20 17.16
N ASP A 127 -3.27 18.85 16.03
CA ASP A 127 -3.57 18.30 14.72
C ASP A 127 -2.44 17.43 14.14
N ARG A 128 -2.66 16.86 12.96
CA ARG A 128 -1.65 16.03 12.28
C ARG A 128 -0.35 16.77 12.02
N LYS A 129 -0.38 18.08 11.71
CA LYS A 129 0.82 18.88 11.44
C LYS A 129 1.59 19.13 12.73
N GLU A 130 0.89 19.40 13.83
CA GLU A 130 1.48 19.64 15.15
C GLU A 130 2.11 18.37 15.76
N SER A 131 1.72 17.19 15.30
CA SER A 131 2.25 15.91 15.78
C SER A 131 3.70 15.60 15.35
N GLN A 132 4.33 16.41 14.48
CA GLN A 132 5.65 16.14 13.88
C GLN A 132 5.77 14.74 13.28
N TYR A 133 4.73 14.36 12.53
CA TYR A 133 4.62 13.04 11.94
C TYR A 133 5.68 12.78 10.86
N SER A 134 6.39 11.68 10.99
CA SER A 134 7.29 11.13 9.97
C SER A 134 7.05 9.63 9.78
N ARG A 135 7.42 9.09 8.61
CA ARG A 135 7.24 7.68 8.23
C ARG A 135 8.44 7.17 7.45
N CYS A 136 8.81 5.91 7.67
CA CYS A 136 10.02 5.35 7.08
C CYS A 136 9.97 5.23 5.56
N GLY A 137 8.86 4.71 5.04
CA GLY A 137 8.65 4.55 3.61
C GLY A 137 7.17 4.49 3.27
N ARG A 138 6.82 4.86 2.04
CA ARG A 138 5.48 4.59 1.51
C ARG A 138 5.47 3.17 0.94
N THR A 139 4.40 2.42 1.19
CA THR A 139 4.12 1.18 0.45
C THR A 139 2.98 1.44 -0.52
N ASP A 140 3.07 0.84 -1.71
CA ASP A 140 2.05 0.97 -2.74
C ASP A 140 0.74 0.27 -2.35
N LYS A 141 -0.33 0.51 -3.12
CA LYS A 141 -1.60 -0.22 -3.02
C LYS A 141 -1.35 -1.72 -2.96
N GLY A 142 -2.03 -2.42 -2.05
CA GLY A 142 -1.96 -3.87 -1.88
C GLY A 142 -0.71 -4.41 -1.17
N VAL A 143 0.37 -3.63 -1.05
CA VAL A 143 1.63 -4.06 -0.44
C VAL A 143 1.49 -4.13 1.09
N SER A 144 1.93 -5.23 1.69
CA SER A 144 1.87 -5.46 3.13
C SER A 144 3.15 -4.99 3.84
N SER A 145 3.10 -4.88 5.16
CA SER A 145 4.30 -4.63 5.98
C SER A 145 4.21 -5.32 7.32
N ILE A 146 5.35 -5.75 7.85
CA ILE A 146 5.50 -6.18 9.25
C ILE A 146 6.58 -5.39 10.01
N GLY A 147 7.07 -4.32 9.40
CA GLY A 147 8.22 -3.56 9.91
C GLY A 147 8.20 -2.10 9.51
N GLN A 148 7.04 -1.54 9.18
CA GLN A 148 6.88 -0.11 8.94
C GLN A 148 7.12 0.65 10.26
N VAL A 149 7.74 1.83 10.16
CA VAL A 149 7.99 2.68 11.32
C VAL A 149 7.48 4.09 11.04
N VAL A 150 6.77 4.65 12.01
CA VAL A 150 6.38 6.07 12.03
C VAL A 150 6.89 6.70 13.31
N ALA A 151 7.09 8.02 13.30
CA ALA A 151 7.39 8.77 14.52
C ALA A 151 6.51 10.01 14.61
N LEU A 152 6.03 10.32 15.82
CA LEU A 152 5.12 11.42 16.11
C LEU A 152 5.05 11.70 17.62
N PHE A 153 4.57 12.89 17.98
CA PHE A 153 4.19 13.23 19.35
C PHE A 153 2.87 12.56 19.72
N LEU A 154 2.89 11.84 20.86
CA LEU A 154 1.70 11.29 21.49
C LEU A 154 1.52 11.85 22.90
N ARG A 155 0.26 11.82 23.36
CA ARG A 155 -0.08 12.10 24.76
C ARG A 155 0.64 11.11 25.66
N SER A 156 1.32 11.62 26.68
CA SER A 156 2.04 10.84 27.69
C SER A 156 1.32 10.96 29.05
N LYS A 157 1.51 9.96 29.91
CA LYS A 157 1.17 10.05 31.35
C LYS A 157 2.32 10.63 32.17
N LEU A 158 3.54 10.54 31.67
CA LEU A 158 4.73 10.97 32.37
C LEU A 158 4.92 12.47 32.17
N LYS A 159 5.20 13.21 33.25
CA LYS A 159 5.39 14.68 33.23
C LYS A 159 6.79 15.11 32.81
N LYS A 160 7.77 14.20 32.75
CA LYS A 160 9.13 14.50 32.29
C LYS A 160 9.04 14.98 30.84
N ALA A 161 9.24 16.29 30.64
CA ALA A 161 9.42 16.88 29.33
C ALA A 161 10.63 16.21 28.65
N CYS A 162 10.60 16.14 27.33
CA CYS A 162 11.76 15.80 26.52
C CYS A 162 12.93 16.69 26.93
N SER A 163 13.82 16.21 27.81
CA SER A 163 15.09 16.86 28.09
C SER A 163 16.00 16.62 26.89
N ASP A 164 16.67 17.67 26.42
CA ASP A 164 17.74 17.61 25.44
C ASP A 164 18.83 16.66 25.94
N HIS A 165 18.76 15.38 25.56
CA HIS A 165 19.83 14.42 25.79
C HIS A 165 20.93 14.62 24.74
N GLN A 166 21.53 15.81 24.74
CA GLN A 166 22.91 15.97 24.32
C GLN A 166 23.78 15.50 25.49
N ASN A 167 24.02 14.19 25.55
CA ASN A 167 25.23 13.52 26.05
C ASN A 167 24.90 12.10 26.55
N SER A 168 25.56 11.12 25.93
CA SER A 168 25.78 9.73 26.39
C SER A 168 24.55 8.94 26.88
N ILE A 169 24.02 8.11 25.99
CA ILE A 169 23.03 7.07 26.29
C ILE A 169 23.72 5.95 27.07
N GLU A 170 23.80 6.08 28.40
CA GLU A 170 23.94 4.92 29.27
C GLU A 170 22.66 4.07 29.21
N MET A 171 22.80 2.76 29.40
CA MET A 171 21.74 1.76 29.27
C MET A 171 20.42 2.19 29.92
N VAL A 172 19.47 2.66 29.11
CA VAL A 172 18.13 3.03 29.59
C VAL A 172 17.39 1.77 30.01
N SER A 173 17.21 1.60 31.32
CA SER A 173 16.52 0.45 31.91
C SER A 173 15.00 0.58 31.74
N ARG A 174 14.28 -0.56 31.80
CA ARG A 174 12.81 -0.59 31.66
C ARG A 174 12.10 0.24 32.73
N GLU A 175 12.77 0.53 33.83
CA GLU A 175 12.24 1.33 34.95
C GLU A 175 11.92 2.78 34.55
N GLU A 176 12.58 3.37 33.54
CA GLU A 176 12.35 4.79 33.19
C GLU A 176 10.95 5.07 32.60
N TYR A 177 10.26 4.04 32.10
CA TYR A 177 8.96 4.17 31.43
C TYR A 177 7.82 3.52 32.19
N GLU A 178 8.05 3.14 33.45
CA GLU A 178 7.01 2.59 34.31
C GLU A 178 5.88 3.61 34.50
N GLY A 179 4.63 3.16 34.36
CA GLY A 179 3.45 4.01 34.45
C GLY A 179 3.07 4.78 33.17
N GLU A 180 3.85 4.67 32.09
CA GLU A 180 3.48 5.23 30.78
C GLU A 180 2.23 4.57 30.18
N ILE A 181 1.61 5.22 29.20
CA ILE A 181 0.51 4.64 28.42
C ILE A 181 1.02 3.42 27.64
N ASP A 182 0.30 2.31 27.75
CA ASP A 182 0.47 1.16 26.87
C ASP A 182 -0.10 1.47 25.48
N TYR A 183 0.69 2.21 24.68
CA TYR A 183 0.29 2.65 23.34
C TYR A 183 -0.09 1.48 22.44
N VAL A 184 0.61 0.35 22.55
CA VAL A 184 0.34 -0.87 21.78
C VAL A 184 -1.06 -1.38 22.06
N ARG A 185 -1.39 -1.58 23.35
CA ARG A 185 -2.71 -2.07 23.76
C ARG A 185 -3.83 -1.09 23.42
N VAL A 186 -3.61 0.20 23.64
CA VAL A 186 -4.61 1.24 23.40
C VAL A 186 -4.92 1.35 21.91
N LEU A 187 -3.89 1.46 21.06
CA LEU A 187 -4.07 1.59 19.61
C LEU A 187 -4.64 0.33 18.99
N ASN A 188 -4.16 -0.86 19.35
CA ASN A 188 -4.65 -2.12 18.77
C ASN A 188 -6.13 -2.42 19.09
N ARG A 189 -6.71 -1.79 20.12
CA ARG A 189 -8.17 -1.87 20.39
C ARG A 189 -8.99 -0.96 19.47
N ALA A 190 -8.39 0.10 18.92
CA ALA A 190 -9.06 1.07 18.07
C ALA A 190 -8.78 0.87 16.57
N LEU A 191 -7.68 0.18 16.24
CA LEU A 191 -7.27 -0.13 14.87
C LEU A 191 -8.10 -1.28 14.26
N PRO A 192 -8.34 -1.25 12.93
CA PRO A 192 -8.96 -2.38 12.24
C PRO A 192 -8.08 -3.64 12.30
N ASN A 193 -8.66 -4.82 12.07
CA ASN A 193 -8.01 -6.11 12.33
C ASN A 193 -6.72 -6.39 11.54
N ASP A 194 -6.53 -5.68 10.45
CA ASP A 194 -5.41 -5.81 9.53
C ASP A 194 -4.35 -4.72 9.68
N ILE A 195 -4.45 -3.88 10.73
CA ILE A 195 -3.38 -2.97 11.15
C ILE A 195 -3.09 -3.23 12.63
N ARG A 196 -1.81 -3.43 12.97
CA ARG A 196 -1.38 -3.58 14.36
C ARG A 196 -0.12 -2.77 14.64
N VAL A 197 -0.07 -2.15 15.80
CA VAL A 197 1.15 -1.66 16.42
C VAL A 197 1.83 -2.86 17.07
N LEU A 198 3.10 -3.08 16.75
CA LEU A 198 3.92 -4.17 17.28
C LEU A 198 4.69 -3.76 18.54
N GLY A 199 5.01 -2.47 18.65
CA GLY A 199 5.80 -1.91 19.73
C GLY A 199 5.99 -0.42 19.55
N TRP A 200 6.50 0.24 20.58
CA TRP A 200 6.79 1.67 20.58
C TRP A 200 8.15 1.94 21.22
N CYS A 201 8.80 3.05 20.88
CA CYS A 201 10.08 3.44 21.45
C CYS A 201 10.10 4.97 21.64
N PRO A 202 10.47 5.51 22.81
CA PRO A 202 10.76 6.93 22.94
C PRO A 202 11.98 7.28 22.09
N VAL A 203 11.93 8.41 21.38
CA VAL A 203 13.02 8.83 20.48
C VAL A 203 13.32 10.33 20.64
N PRO A 204 14.55 10.77 20.36
CA PRO A 204 14.91 12.20 20.31
C PRO A 204 14.01 13.00 19.37
N ILE A 205 13.80 14.29 19.64
CA ILE A 205 12.89 15.15 18.85
C ILE A 205 13.36 15.33 17.41
N ASP A 206 14.67 15.25 17.17
CA ASP A 206 15.29 15.31 15.84
C ASP A 206 15.25 13.97 15.08
N PHE A 207 14.77 12.89 15.71
CA PHE A 207 14.59 11.61 15.04
C PHE A 207 13.58 11.72 13.90
N SER A 208 13.92 11.18 12.73
CA SER A 208 13.00 11.05 11.61
C SER A 208 12.89 9.59 11.21
N ALA A 209 11.67 9.03 11.24
CA ALA A 209 11.46 7.66 10.78
C ALA A 209 11.95 7.47 9.33
N ARG A 210 11.94 8.53 8.51
CA ARG A 210 12.44 8.51 7.13
C ARG A 210 13.96 8.63 7.06
N PHE A 211 14.52 9.70 7.63
CA PHE A 211 15.90 10.10 7.40
C PHE A 211 16.89 9.41 8.34
N SER A 212 16.45 9.00 9.53
CA SER A 212 17.25 8.20 10.47
C SER A 212 17.28 6.71 10.09
N CYS A 213 16.55 6.28 9.05
CA CYS A 213 16.52 4.89 8.63
C CYS A 213 17.73 4.53 7.75
N LEU A 214 18.48 3.51 8.19
CA LEU A 214 19.73 3.03 7.61
C LEU A 214 19.53 2.02 6.46
N GLY A 215 18.35 1.40 6.40
CA GLY A 215 18.07 0.35 5.44
C GLY A 215 16.65 -0.18 5.54
N ARG A 216 16.15 -0.71 4.44
CA ARG A 216 14.85 -1.38 4.35
C ARG A 216 15.06 -2.77 3.78
N GLU A 217 14.35 -3.74 4.34
CA GLU A 217 14.30 -5.10 3.81
C GLU A 217 12.90 -5.40 3.29
N TYR A 218 12.83 -5.92 2.07
CA TYR A 218 11.61 -6.42 1.46
C TYR A 218 11.70 -7.93 1.27
N LYS A 219 10.56 -8.60 1.45
CA LYS A 219 10.35 -9.98 1.05
C LYS A 219 9.29 -10.05 -0.05
N TYR A 220 9.55 -10.83 -1.08
CA TYR A 220 8.61 -11.09 -2.16
C TYR A 220 8.35 -12.60 -2.24
N PHE A 221 7.12 -13.02 -1.97
CA PHE A 221 6.74 -14.44 -2.03
C PHE A 221 6.31 -14.85 -3.44
N PHE A 222 6.69 -16.04 -3.87
CA PHE A 222 6.31 -16.56 -5.18
C PHE A 222 6.33 -18.08 -5.23
N TRP A 223 5.59 -18.65 -6.18
CA TRP A 223 5.60 -20.09 -6.45
C TRP A 223 6.70 -20.42 -7.46
N GLY A 224 7.52 -21.43 -7.15
CA GLY A 224 8.73 -21.74 -7.93
C GLY A 224 8.51 -22.56 -9.20
N ASP A 225 7.32 -23.14 -9.40
CA ASP A 225 7.05 -24.00 -10.58
C ASP A 225 7.36 -23.28 -11.90
N ASN A 226 8.11 -23.97 -12.77
CA ASN A 226 8.52 -23.51 -14.11
C ASN A 226 9.45 -22.27 -14.11
N LEU A 227 10.18 -22.05 -13.02
CA LEU A 227 11.22 -21.02 -12.95
C LEU A 227 12.60 -21.64 -12.77
N ASP A 228 13.57 -21.15 -13.54
CA ASP A 228 14.99 -21.38 -13.31
C ASP A 228 15.46 -20.50 -12.14
N LEU A 229 15.43 -21.08 -10.95
CA LEU A 229 15.79 -20.40 -9.70
C LEU A 229 17.27 -20.03 -9.63
N LEU A 230 18.15 -20.84 -10.23
CA LEU A 230 19.59 -20.56 -10.24
C LEU A 230 19.90 -19.37 -11.15
N ALA A 231 19.25 -19.30 -12.32
CA ALA A 231 19.34 -18.14 -13.20
C ALA A 231 18.78 -16.89 -12.52
N MET A 232 17.66 -17.00 -11.79
CA MET A 232 17.11 -15.88 -11.01
C MET A 232 18.04 -15.41 -9.89
N GLU A 233 18.62 -16.34 -9.14
CA GLU A 233 19.51 -16.02 -8.02
C GLU A 233 20.78 -15.31 -8.49
N SER A 234 21.50 -15.92 -9.44
CA SER A 234 22.71 -15.32 -10.05
C SER A 234 22.43 -13.98 -10.73
N SER A 235 21.27 -13.83 -11.36
CA SER A 235 20.84 -12.55 -11.94
C SER A 235 20.54 -11.51 -10.87
N GLY A 236 19.90 -11.91 -9.77
CA GLY A 236 19.56 -11.00 -8.67
C GLY A 236 20.77 -10.49 -7.90
N GLU A 237 21.84 -11.28 -7.79
CA GLU A 237 23.13 -10.85 -7.22
C GLU A 237 23.73 -9.66 -7.97
N LYS A 238 23.49 -9.53 -9.28
CA LYS A 238 23.96 -8.38 -10.09
C LYS A 238 23.35 -7.04 -9.62
N PHE A 239 22.25 -7.06 -8.87
CA PHE A 239 21.69 -5.84 -8.29
C PHE A 239 22.46 -5.32 -7.08
N ILE A 240 23.30 -6.14 -6.44
CA ILE A 240 24.07 -5.75 -5.24
C ILE A 240 25.07 -4.65 -5.61
N GLY A 241 25.21 -3.66 -4.72
CA GLY A 241 26.05 -2.49 -4.93
C GLY A 241 25.25 -1.24 -5.29
N GLU A 242 25.97 -0.22 -5.74
CA GLU A 242 25.41 1.08 -6.12
C GLU A 242 25.17 1.15 -7.63
N HIS A 243 23.90 1.31 -8.02
CA HIS A 243 23.50 1.38 -9.43
C HIS A 243 22.42 2.41 -9.65
N ASP A 244 22.30 2.91 -10.88
CA ASP A 244 21.15 3.70 -11.31
C ASP A 244 19.97 2.80 -11.70
N PHE A 245 18.93 2.81 -10.86
CA PHE A 245 17.77 1.92 -11.02
C PHE A 245 16.62 2.55 -11.83
N ARG A 246 16.87 3.60 -12.64
CA ARG A 246 15.80 4.26 -13.41
C ARG A 246 15.05 3.31 -14.34
N ASN A 247 15.75 2.32 -14.92
CA ASN A 247 15.16 1.29 -15.78
C ASN A 247 14.42 0.19 -14.98
N PHE A 248 14.56 0.19 -13.66
CA PHE A 248 13.92 -0.72 -12.71
C PHE A 248 12.95 0.02 -11.79
N CYS A 249 12.36 1.14 -12.19
CA CYS A 249 11.39 1.86 -11.36
C CYS A 249 10.29 2.50 -12.21
N LYS A 250 9.29 3.08 -11.56
CA LYS A 250 8.41 4.05 -12.20
C LYS A 250 9.02 5.43 -12.05
N MET A 251 9.41 6.02 -13.17
CA MET A 251 10.15 7.28 -13.18
C MET A 251 9.26 8.47 -12.79
N ASP A 252 9.55 9.05 -11.63
CA ASP A 252 8.94 10.28 -11.14
C ASP A 252 9.92 11.46 -11.25
N ALA A 253 10.09 11.99 -12.46
CA ALA A 253 11.05 13.06 -12.75
C ALA A 253 10.65 14.44 -12.15
N LEU A 254 9.44 14.53 -11.57
CA LEU A 254 8.98 15.69 -10.82
C LEU A 254 9.64 15.72 -9.44
N ASN A 255 9.58 14.60 -8.71
CA ASN A 255 9.98 14.55 -7.30
C ASN A 255 11.32 13.86 -7.04
N VAL A 256 11.90 13.18 -8.04
CA VAL A 256 13.14 12.42 -7.91
C VAL A 256 14.20 12.92 -8.89
N HIS A 257 15.37 13.28 -8.36
CA HIS A 257 16.52 13.76 -9.14
C HIS A 257 17.70 12.78 -9.16
N ALA A 258 17.76 11.86 -8.20
CA ALA A 258 18.79 10.83 -8.10
C ALA A 258 18.16 9.44 -8.11
N TYR A 259 18.52 8.64 -9.11
CA TYR A 259 18.05 7.27 -9.31
C TYR A 259 19.05 6.21 -8.84
N THR A 260 20.23 6.64 -8.37
CA THR A 260 21.22 5.75 -7.76
C THR A 260 20.73 5.24 -6.41
N ARG A 261 20.75 3.92 -6.19
CA ARG A 261 20.47 3.29 -4.90
C ARG A 261 21.50 2.21 -4.62
N CYS A 262 21.74 1.95 -3.33
CA CYS A 262 22.59 0.86 -2.87
C CYS A 262 21.74 -0.33 -2.41
N VAL A 263 21.82 -1.46 -3.11
CA VAL A 263 21.32 -2.76 -2.65
C VAL A 263 22.43 -3.44 -1.86
N LYS A 264 22.15 -3.78 -0.61
CA LYS A 264 23.11 -4.34 0.34
C LYS A 264 23.17 -5.87 0.28
N SER A 265 22.03 -6.51 0.07
CA SER A 265 21.97 -7.97 -0.09
C SER A 265 20.76 -8.40 -0.90
N PHE A 266 20.90 -9.57 -1.53
CA PHE A 266 19.88 -10.25 -2.29
C PHE A 266 19.99 -11.75 -2.01
N GLU A 267 18.87 -12.43 -1.79
CA GLU A 267 18.84 -13.88 -1.56
C GLU A 267 17.50 -14.48 -2.03
N ILE A 268 17.52 -15.72 -2.51
CA ILE A 268 16.34 -16.51 -2.84
C ILE A 268 16.36 -17.79 -2.01
N TYR A 269 15.29 -18.08 -1.28
CA TYR A 269 15.25 -19.27 -0.41
C TYR A 269 13.86 -19.92 -0.37
N PRO A 270 13.79 -21.24 -0.13
CA PRO A 270 12.52 -21.94 -0.03
C PRO A 270 11.84 -21.66 1.31
N CYS A 271 10.52 -21.56 1.30
CA CYS A 271 9.69 -21.47 2.51
C CYS A 271 9.20 -22.86 2.93
N ASP A 272 8.81 -23.06 4.18
CA ASP A 272 8.20 -24.34 4.61
C ASP A 272 6.70 -24.42 4.26
N VAL A 273 6.39 -24.22 2.98
CA VAL A 273 5.01 -24.26 2.44
C VAL A 273 5.04 -24.88 1.04
N ARG A 274 4.26 -25.94 0.84
CA ARG A 274 4.05 -26.57 -0.46
C ARG A 274 2.57 -26.67 -0.78
N PHE A 275 2.21 -26.49 -2.05
CA PHE A 275 0.86 -26.65 -2.55
C PHE A 275 0.86 -27.42 -3.86
N GLN A 276 0.17 -28.56 -3.92
CA GLN A 276 0.14 -29.44 -5.11
C GLN A 276 1.55 -29.79 -5.67
N GLY A 277 2.53 -29.99 -4.78
CA GLY A 277 3.92 -30.27 -5.16
C GLY A 277 4.74 -29.04 -5.57
N ASN A 278 4.12 -27.86 -5.67
CA ASN A 278 4.79 -26.59 -5.93
C ASN A 278 5.33 -26.00 -4.62
N GLN A 279 6.61 -25.65 -4.61
CA GLN A 279 7.31 -25.08 -3.47
C GLN A 279 7.10 -23.55 -3.45
N LEU A 280 6.72 -23.01 -2.30
CA LEU A 280 6.75 -21.56 -2.09
C LEU A 280 8.19 -21.10 -1.85
N TRP A 281 8.57 -20.01 -2.47
CA TRP A 281 9.89 -19.37 -2.34
C TRP A 281 9.72 -17.91 -1.90
N ALA A 282 10.79 -17.33 -1.39
CA ALA A 282 10.88 -15.92 -1.09
C ALA A 282 12.16 -15.33 -1.65
N ILE A 283 12.04 -14.17 -2.29
CA ILE A 283 13.17 -13.26 -2.54
C ILE A 283 13.26 -12.32 -1.33
N ARG A 284 14.46 -12.14 -0.78
CA ARG A 284 14.72 -11.09 0.22
C ARG A 284 15.74 -10.11 -0.34
N ILE A 285 15.38 -8.83 -0.31
CA ILE A 285 16.19 -7.74 -0.83
C ILE A 285 16.35 -6.70 0.26
N LYS A 286 17.58 -6.37 0.61
CA LYS A 286 17.91 -5.31 1.56
C LYS A 286 18.65 -4.20 0.84
N GLY A 287 18.27 -2.95 1.10
CA GLY A 287 18.89 -1.79 0.49
C GLY A 287 18.82 -0.56 1.39
N SER A 288 19.61 0.45 1.07
CA SER A 288 19.59 1.75 1.77
C SER A 288 18.22 2.44 1.64
N ALA A 289 17.73 2.54 0.41
CA ALA A 289 16.40 3.04 0.05
C ALA A 289 15.99 2.46 -1.31
N PHE A 290 14.70 2.54 -1.63
CA PHE A 290 14.16 2.07 -2.91
C PHE A 290 13.35 3.18 -3.60
N LEU A 291 13.44 3.23 -4.92
CA LEU A 291 12.64 4.09 -5.79
C LEU A 291 11.19 3.58 -5.88
N TRP A 292 10.33 4.41 -6.47
CA TRP A 292 8.94 4.06 -6.69
C TRP A 292 8.83 2.80 -7.56
N HIS A 293 8.14 1.79 -7.03
CA HIS A 293 7.97 0.45 -7.63
C HIS A 293 9.26 -0.37 -7.84
N GLN A 294 10.41 0.04 -7.28
CA GLN A 294 11.71 -0.53 -7.65
C GLN A 294 11.77 -2.05 -7.50
N VAL A 295 11.44 -2.55 -6.31
CA VAL A 295 11.49 -3.99 -5.98
C VAL A 295 10.58 -4.79 -6.92
N ARG A 296 9.39 -4.29 -7.24
CA ARG A 296 8.44 -4.99 -8.13
C ARG A 296 8.92 -5.04 -9.58
N CYS A 297 9.61 -3.99 -10.04
CA CYS A 297 10.24 -3.98 -11.36
C CYS A 297 11.41 -4.97 -11.41
N MET A 298 12.28 -4.98 -10.40
CA MET A 298 13.39 -5.94 -10.28
C MET A 298 12.85 -7.38 -10.35
N VAL A 299 11.85 -7.71 -9.53
CA VAL A 299 11.23 -9.03 -9.50
C VAL A 299 10.56 -9.40 -10.84
N ALA A 300 9.95 -8.44 -11.54
CA ALA A 300 9.37 -8.69 -12.86
C ALA A 300 10.42 -9.14 -13.90
N VAL A 301 11.58 -8.50 -13.91
CA VAL A 301 12.68 -8.88 -14.80
C VAL A 301 13.25 -10.24 -14.42
N LEU A 302 13.41 -10.51 -13.11
CA LEU A 302 13.81 -11.82 -12.63
C LEU A 302 12.83 -12.92 -13.03
N PHE A 303 11.52 -12.68 -13.02
CA PHE A 303 10.55 -13.66 -13.52
C PHE A 303 10.67 -13.91 -15.02
N MET A 304 10.97 -12.90 -15.83
CA MET A 304 11.22 -13.12 -17.25
C MET A 304 12.47 -13.98 -17.47
N ILE A 305 13.53 -13.77 -16.68
CA ILE A 305 14.74 -14.61 -16.70
C ILE A 305 14.42 -16.04 -16.24
N GLY A 306 13.75 -16.21 -15.11
CA GLY A 306 13.38 -17.53 -14.59
C GLY A 306 12.47 -18.31 -15.53
N GLN A 307 11.64 -17.63 -16.34
CA GLN A 307 10.82 -18.25 -17.38
C GLN A 307 11.60 -18.58 -18.67
N GLY A 308 12.90 -18.24 -18.74
CA GLY A 308 13.73 -18.39 -19.94
C GLY A 308 13.37 -17.42 -21.07
N LEU A 309 12.66 -16.34 -20.77
CA LEU A 309 12.22 -15.34 -21.75
C LEU A 309 13.25 -14.23 -21.98
N GLU A 310 14.11 -13.99 -21.01
CA GLU A 310 15.21 -13.02 -21.08
C GLU A 310 16.52 -13.67 -20.65
N SER A 311 17.64 -13.20 -21.21
CA SER A 311 18.98 -13.60 -20.76
C SER A 311 19.30 -12.98 -19.38
N PRO A 312 20.05 -13.67 -18.50
CA PRO A 312 20.64 -13.08 -17.29
C PRO A 312 21.41 -11.77 -17.51
N ASP A 313 21.96 -11.54 -18.71
CA ASP A 313 22.73 -10.32 -19.06
C ASP A 313 21.84 -9.08 -19.27
N VAL A 314 20.52 -9.28 -19.33
CA VAL A 314 19.57 -8.17 -19.46
C VAL A 314 19.65 -7.24 -18.25
N ILE A 315 20.03 -7.73 -17.07
CA ILE A 315 20.16 -6.90 -15.87
C ILE A 315 21.31 -5.91 -16.04
N ASP A 316 22.50 -6.37 -16.42
CA ASP A 316 23.65 -5.50 -16.66
C ASP A 316 23.33 -4.45 -17.73
N THR A 317 22.66 -4.88 -18.80
CA THR A 317 22.24 -4.00 -19.88
C THR A 317 21.26 -2.92 -19.41
N LEU A 318 20.33 -3.25 -18.50
CA LEU A 318 19.36 -2.28 -17.97
C LEU A 318 19.95 -1.37 -16.87
N LEU A 319 20.98 -1.82 -16.16
CA LEU A 319 21.71 -0.99 -15.18
C LEU A 319 22.66 -0.01 -15.87
N ASP A 320 23.13 -0.33 -17.08
CA ASP A 320 23.88 0.59 -17.96
C ASP A 320 22.94 1.63 -18.60
N VAL A 321 22.74 2.73 -17.88
CA VAL A 321 21.86 3.84 -18.29
C VAL A 321 22.43 4.70 -19.41
N ASP A 322 23.74 4.63 -19.67
CA ASP A 322 24.37 5.35 -20.78
C ASP A 322 24.07 4.62 -22.09
N ARG A 323 24.12 3.29 -22.07
CA ARG A 323 23.71 2.46 -23.20
C ARG A 323 22.20 2.38 -23.35
N ILE A 324 21.45 2.30 -22.25
CA ILE A 324 19.98 2.21 -22.23
C ILE A 324 19.38 3.43 -21.50
N PRO A 325 19.35 4.61 -22.14
CA PRO A 325 18.83 5.84 -21.53
C PRO A 325 17.30 5.86 -21.41
N ARG A 326 16.62 4.96 -22.13
CA ARG A 326 15.16 4.86 -22.18
C ARG A 326 14.71 3.48 -21.70
N LYS A 327 13.92 3.47 -20.64
CA LYS A 327 13.40 2.24 -20.03
C LYS A 327 12.49 1.48 -21.01
N PRO A 328 12.72 0.20 -21.30
CA PRO A 328 11.78 -0.60 -22.07
C PRO A 328 10.50 -0.87 -21.30
N GLN A 329 9.37 -0.99 -22.00
CA GLN A 329 8.08 -1.27 -21.37
C GLN A 329 7.97 -2.72 -20.88
N TYR A 330 7.63 -2.89 -19.61
CA TYR A 330 7.26 -4.18 -19.04
C TYR A 330 6.30 -4.02 -17.88
N LEU A 331 5.49 -5.06 -17.64
CA LEU A 331 4.60 -5.12 -16.50
C LEU A 331 5.39 -5.44 -15.24
N MET A 332 5.09 -4.72 -14.16
CA MET A 332 5.72 -4.96 -12.86
C MET A 332 5.12 -6.19 -12.20
N ALA A 333 5.87 -6.82 -11.31
CA ALA A 333 5.36 -7.95 -10.54
C ALA A 333 4.14 -7.53 -9.67
N PRO A 334 3.18 -8.43 -9.40
CA PRO A 334 2.04 -8.15 -8.53
C PRO A 334 2.41 -7.56 -7.15
N GLU A 335 1.55 -6.71 -6.60
CA GLU A 335 1.77 -6.05 -5.31
C GLU A 335 1.58 -6.96 -4.09
N ILE A 336 0.61 -7.87 -4.15
CA ILE A 336 0.14 -8.66 -3.01
C ILE A 336 1.27 -9.48 -2.33
N PRO A 337 2.20 -10.12 -3.07
CA PRO A 337 3.26 -10.91 -2.44
C PRO A 337 4.42 -10.09 -1.86
N LEU A 338 4.42 -8.77 -2.05
CA LEU A 338 5.47 -7.90 -1.54
C LEU A 338 5.17 -7.48 -0.10
N VAL A 339 6.16 -7.64 0.77
CA VAL A 339 6.10 -7.28 2.19
C VAL A 339 7.32 -6.43 2.55
N LEU A 340 7.09 -5.23 3.08
CA LEU A 340 8.14 -4.51 3.81
C LEU A 340 8.40 -5.24 5.14
N HIS A 341 9.53 -5.94 5.22
CA HIS A 341 9.87 -6.84 6.32
C HIS A 341 10.42 -6.09 7.52
N SER A 342 11.38 -5.19 7.31
CA SER A 342 12.02 -4.42 8.38
C SER A 342 12.53 -3.07 7.88
N CYS A 343 12.66 -2.15 8.83
CA CYS A 343 13.35 -0.87 8.67
C CYS A 343 14.44 -0.82 9.74
N GLU A 344 15.66 -0.47 9.34
CA GLU A 344 16.84 -0.47 10.19
C GLU A 344 17.10 0.93 10.72
N PHE A 345 17.42 1.01 12.01
CA PHE A 345 17.72 2.23 12.73
C PHE A 345 18.81 1.95 13.75
N GLU A 346 19.59 2.97 14.08
CA GLU A 346 20.49 2.94 15.22
C GLU A 346 19.67 2.99 16.51
N ASP A 347 19.99 2.11 17.46
CA ASP A 347 19.50 2.12 18.85
C ASP A 347 17.98 2.12 19.11
N LEU A 348 17.14 1.75 18.14
CA LEU A 348 15.70 1.57 18.39
C LEU A 348 15.38 0.24 19.08
N LYS A 349 15.04 0.30 20.37
CA LYS A 349 14.51 -0.82 21.15
C LYS A 349 13.00 -0.66 21.36
N PHE A 350 12.21 -1.38 20.58
CA PHE A 350 10.76 -1.35 20.70
C PHE A 350 10.26 -2.06 21.96
N ILE A 351 9.44 -1.36 22.72
CA ILE A 351 8.78 -1.79 23.95
C ILE A 351 7.38 -2.29 23.61
N CYS A 352 7.00 -3.42 24.19
CA CYS A 352 5.65 -3.98 24.14
C CYS A 352 5.36 -4.68 25.47
N SER A 353 4.19 -4.43 26.06
CA SER A 353 3.79 -5.10 27.30
C SER A 353 3.49 -6.58 27.03
N SER A 354 3.71 -7.45 28.03
CA SER A 354 3.42 -8.89 27.90
C SER A 354 1.97 -9.14 27.49
N ASP A 355 1.02 -8.43 28.10
CA ASP A 355 -0.41 -8.54 27.77
C ASP A 355 -0.72 -8.16 26.33
N ALA A 356 -0.13 -7.06 25.84
CA ALA A 356 -0.30 -6.61 24.47
C ALA A 356 0.33 -7.59 23.48
N GLN A 357 1.52 -8.11 23.78
CA GLN A 357 2.21 -9.11 22.97
C GLN A 357 1.38 -10.41 22.88
N GLN A 358 0.88 -10.92 24.00
CA GLN A 358 0.02 -12.11 24.02
C GLN A 358 -1.28 -11.90 23.22
N THR A 359 -1.90 -10.73 23.36
CA THR A 359 -3.11 -10.37 22.60
C THR A 359 -2.82 -10.32 21.10
N LEU A 360 -1.69 -9.75 20.71
CA LEU A 360 -1.25 -9.69 19.32
C LEU A 360 -0.97 -11.10 18.76
N CYS A 361 -0.27 -11.95 19.50
CA CYS A 361 -0.03 -13.35 19.09
C CYS A 361 -1.34 -14.10 18.88
N LYS A 362 -2.28 -14.00 19.83
CA LYS A 362 -3.63 -14.61 19.69
C LYS A 362 -4.38 -14.09 18.47
N HIS A 363 -4.31 -12.78 18.21
CA HIS A 363 -4.90 -12.17 17.02
C HIS A 363 -4.31 -12.76 15.73
N LEU A 364 -2.98 -12.83 15.62
CA LEU A 364 -2.31 -13.35 14.42
C LEU A 364 -2.57 -14.83 14.20
N VAL A 365 -2.54 -15.65 15.26
CA VAL A 365 -2.92 -17.07 15.17
C VAL A 365 -4.35 -17.21 14.64
N LYS A 366 -5.29 -16.41 15.14
CA LYS A 366 -6.69 -16.42 14.67
C LYS A 366 -6.81 -15.99 13.20
N GLN A 367 -6.05 -14.99 12.76
CA GLN A 367 -6.00 -14.59 11.35
C GLN A 367 -5.46 -15.74 10.48
N CYS A 368 -4.33 -16.35 10.87
CA CYS A 368 -3.77 -17.50 10.18
C CYS A 368 -4.80 -18.65 10.08
N GLN A 369 -5.46 -19.02 11.18
CA GLN A 369 -6.51 -20.04 11.18
C GLN A 369 -7.64 -19.72 10.20
N THR A 370 -8.06 -18.45 10.12
CA THR A 370 -9.11 -18.01 9.19
C THR A 370 -8.69 -18.22 7.73
N TYR A 371 -7.45 -17.86 7.38
CA TYR A 371 -6.94 -18.08 6.02
C TYR A 371 -6.70 -19.56 5.70
N HIS A 372 -6.30 -20.38 6.67
CA HIS A 372 -6.21 -21.83 6.48
C HIS A 372 -7.59 -22.45 6.24
N LEU A 373 -8.63 -21.99 6.94
CA LEU A 373 -10.01 -22.42 6.71
C LEU A 373 -10.48 -22.01 5.31
N GLN A 374 -10.21 -20.77 4.89
CA GLN A 374 -10.52 -20.32 3.53
C GLN A 374 -9.79 -21.15 2.47
N ALA A 375 -8.51 -21.44 2.67
CA ALA A 375 -7.74 -22.32 1.78
C ALA A 375 -8.36 -23.73 1.73
N ALA A 376 -8.81 -24.28 2.86
CA ALA A 376 -9.49 -25.58 2.91
C ALA A 376 -10.82 -25.57 2.11
N ILE A 377 -11.61 -24.49 2.20
CA ILE A 377 -12.84 -24.32 1.41
C ILE A 377 -12.51 -24.28 -0.10
N TYR A 378 -11.47 -23.54 -0.50
CA TYR A 378 -11.04 -23.52 -1.91
C TYR A 378 -10.52 -24.88 -2.38
N ASN A 379 -9.84 -25.63 -1.51
CA ASN A 379 -9.41 -26.99 -1.81
C ASN A 379 -10.60 -27.93 -2.01
N GLU A 380 -11.66 -27.82 -1.20
CA GLU A 380 -12.88 -28.60 -1.38
C GLU A 380 -13.59 -28.27 -2.71
N ALA A 381 -13.67 -26.98 -3.06
CA ALA A 381 -14.20 -26.53 -4.34
C ALA A 381 -13.37 -27.07 -5.52
N LEU A 382 -12.04 -27.10 -5.38
CA LEU A 382 -11.13 -27.65 -6.38
C LEU A 382 -11.34 -29.16 -6.57
N LEU A 383 -11.44 -29.92 -5.47
CA LEU A 383 -11.72 -31.36 -5.49
C LEU A 383 -13.09 -31.66 -6.11
N SER A 384 -14.11 -30.87 -5.79
CA SER A 384 -15.44 -30.99 -6.36
C SER A 384 -15.50 -30.67 -7.86
N SER A 385 -14.52 -29.92 -8.38
CA SER A 385 -14.43 -29.56 -9.80
C SER A 385 -13.72 -30.63 -10.64
N LEU A 386 -12.96 -31.54 -10.01
CA LEU A 386 -12.20 -32.59 -10.68
C LEU A 386 -13.04 -33.69 -11.37
N PRO A 387 -14.26 -34.09 -10.92
CA PRO A 387 -15.05 -35.14 -11.56
C PRO A 387 -15.77 -34.73 -12.85
N VAL A 388 -15.77 -33.45 -13.24
CA VAL A 388 -16.39 -32.99 -14.50
C VAL A 388 -15.48 -33.28 -15.72
N LEU A 389 -14.20 -33.63 -15.50
CA LEU A 389 -13.22 -33.82 -16.57
C LEU A 389 -12.79 -35.27 -16.81
N SER A 390 -13.29 -36.26 -16.05
CA SER A 390 -12.93 -37.65 -16.31
C SER A 390 -13.98 -38.64 -15.82
N GLY A 391 -14.73 -39.23 -16.76
CA GLY A 391 -15.39 -40.52 -16.59
C GLY A 391 -14.39 -41.69 -16.52
N ALA A 392 -13.29 -41.55 -15.80
CA ALA A 392 -12.26 -42.58 -15.66
C ALA A 392 -11.88 -42.74 -14.19
N LYS A 393 -12.09 -43.96 -13.68
CA LYS A 393 -11.73 -44.41 -12.34
C LYS A 393 -10.21 -44.43 -12.17
N SER A 394 -9.60 -43.32 -11.78
CA SER A 394 -8.23 -43.30 -11.25
C SER A 394 -8.11 -42.30 -10.11
N LYS A 395 -7.73 -42.79 -8.92
CA LYS A 395 -7.43 -41.97 -7.72
C LYS A 395 -6.06 -41.28 -7.82
N THR A 396 -5.66 -40.86 -9.02
CA THR A 396 -4.46 -40.05 -9.25
C THR A 396 -4.90 -38.70 -9.77
N PHE A 397 -4.46 -37.63 -9.09
CA PHE A 397 -4.66 -36.26 -9.55
C PHE A 397 -4.23 -36.15 -11.01
N PRO A 398 -5.02 -35.48 -11.88
CA PRO A 398 -4.65 -35.35 -13.27
C PRO A 398 -3.27 -34.68 -13.38
N CYS A 399 -2.39 -35.32 -14.15
CA CYS A 399 -1.06 -34.83 -14.49
C CYS A 399 -1.08 -33.33 -14.84
N LYS A 400 -0.04 -32.58 -14.40
CA LYS A 400 0.16 -31.12 -14.61
C LYS A 400 -0.19 -30.60 -16.02
N LYS A 401 -0.19 -31.46 -17.05
CA LYS A 401 -0.61 -31.12 -18.43
C LYS A 401 -2.11 -30.85 -18.59
N CYS A 402 -2.99 -31.53 -17.84
CA CYS A 402 -4.44 -31.48 -18.08
C CYS A 402 -5.10 -30.21 -17.53
N LEU A 403 -4.56 -29.59 -16.49
CA LEU A 403 -5.04 -28.30 -15.94
C LEU A 403 -4.69 -27.09 -16.82
N LEU A 404 -3.75 -27.25 -17.76
CA LEU A 404 -3.35 -26.21 -18.72
C LEU A 404 -4.04 -26.37 -20.08
N SER A 405 -4.76 -27.47 -20.31
CA SER A 405 -5.54 -27.70 -21.53
C SER A 405 -7.03 -27.64 -21.22
N ASN A 406 -7.57 -26.43 -21.08
CA ASN A 406 -9.03 -26.25 -21.18
C ASN A 406 -9.46 -26.60 -22.61
N GLY A 407 -10.16 -27.73 -22.74
CA GLY A 407 -10.90 -28.10 -23.94
C GLY A 407 -12.10 -27.17 -24.13
N ASN A 408 -11.94 -26.19 -25.03
CA ASN A 408 -12.78 -25.97 -26.22
C ASN A 408 -12.54 -24.55 -26.76
N GLY A 409 -12.05 -24.47 -28.00
CA GLY A 409 -12.48 -23.43 -28.93
C GLY A 409 -11.85 -22.04 -28.81
N LYS A 410 -10.51 -21.97 -28.75
CA LYS A 410 -9.62 -20.95 -29.35
C LYS A 410 -8.33 -20.99 -28.57
N ILE A 411 -7.27 -21.54 -29.16
CA ILE A 411 -5.90 -21.28 -28.72
C ILE A 411 -5.78 -19.75 -28.76
N LYS A 412 -5.91 -19.06 -27.62
CA LYS A 412 -5.43 -17.68 -27.52
C LYS A 412 -3.99 -17.79 -27.99
N LYS A 413 -3.67 -17.22 -29.18
CA LYS A 413 -2.29 -17.14 -29.68
C LYS A 413 -1.48 -16.70 -28.48
N LYS A 414 -0.60 -17.58 -27.98
CA LYS A 414 0.37 -17.21 -26.95
C LYS A 414 1.10 -16.03 -27.57
N ILE A 415 0.84 -14.82 -27.07
CA ILE A 415 1.50 -13.64 -27.58
C ILE A 415 2.99 -13.95 -27.40
N ALA A 416 3.71 -14.04 -28.52
CA ALA A 416 5.13 -14.37 -28.48
C ALA A 416 5.79 -13.33 -27.58
N HIS A 417 6.60 -13.80 -26.62
CA HIS A 417 7.37 -12.89 -25.79
C HIS A 417 8.26 -12.04 -26.70
N ILE A 418 8.15 -10.72 -26.57
CA ILE A 418 9.04 -9.78 -27.26
C ILE A 418 10.17 -9.46 -26.28
N PRO A 419 11.44 -9.70 -26.63
CA PRO A 419 12.58 -9.36 -25.78
C PRO A 419 12.55 -7.89 -25.35
N LEU A 420 12.97 -7.59 -24.12
CA LEU A 420 12.90 -6.25 -23.53
C LEU A 420 13.56 -5.19 -24.42
N MET A 421 14.71 -5.51 -25.01
CA MET A 421 15.45 -4.59 -25.88
C MET A 421 14.77 -4.30 -27.22
N SER A 422 13.73 -5.07 -27.58
CA SER A 422 12.94 -4.90 -28.80
C SER A 422 11.60 -4.22 -28.54
N ARG A 423 11.31 -3.80 -27.31
CA ARG A 423 10.01 -3.20 -26.94
C ARG A 423 10.02 -1.68 -27.12
N PRO A 424 8.83 -1.06 -27.27
CA PRO A 424 8.70 0.39 -27.11
C PRO A 424 9.28 0.83 -25.77
N THR A 425 9.93 2.00 -25.79
CA THR A 425 10.55 2.58 -24.60
C THR A 425 9.74 3.74 -24.06
N GLU A 426 9.84 3.97 -22.76
CA GLU A 426 9.34 5.17 -22.10
C GLU A 426 10.30 6.36 -22.35
N PRO A 427 9.82 7.62 -22.27
CA PRO A 427 10.69 8.78 -22.33
C PRO A 427 11.79 8.73 -21.26
N SER A 428 13.01 9.13 -21.63
CA SER A 428 14.18 9.21 -20.76
C SER A 428 13.98 10.24 -19.64
N TYR A 429 14.85 10.18 -18.64
CA TYR A 429 14.86 11.20 -17.58
C TYR A 429 15.05 12.62 -18.15
N ALA A 430 16.02 12.80 -19.05
CA ALA A 430 16.30 14.09 -19.68
C ALA A 430 15.10 14.62 -20.47
N GLU A 431 14.42 13.75 -21.25
CA GLU A 431 13.21 14.12 -22.00
C GLU A 431 12.07 14.54 -21.06
N ARG A 432 11.86 13.83 -19.95
CA ARG A 432 10.84 14.20 -18.95
C ARG A 432 11.16 15.53 -18.28
N ARG A 433 12.42 15.77 -17.92
CA ARG A 433 12.86 17.04 -17.31
C ARG A 433 12.70 18.22 -18.26
N ALA A 434 13.15 18.09 -19.50
CA ALA A 434 12.97 19.11 -20.52
C ALA A 434 11.47 19.46 -20.71
N LYS A 435 10.60 18.46 -20.74
CA LYS A 435 9.14 18.69 -20.83
C LYS A 435 8.60 19.49 -19.64
N LEU A 436 9.02 19.17 -18.42
CA LEU A 436 8.61 19.90 -17.21
C LEU A 436 9.08 21.36 -17.24
N GLU A 437 10.31 21.61 -17.68
CA GLU A 437 10.88 22.96 -17.80
C GLU A 437 10.15 23.79 -18.86
N THR A 438 9.77 23.20 -20.00
CA THR A 438 8.97 23.89 -21.02
C THR A 438 7.57 24.24 -20.53
N GLN A 439 6.94 23.37 -19.73
CA GLN A 439 5.62 23.63 -19.14
C GLN A 439 5.68 24.76 -18.11
N ASP A 440 6.72 24.80 -17.27
CA ASP A 440 6.90 25.86 -16.28
C ASP A 440 7.17 27.23 -16.93
N LYS A 441 7.97 27.26 -18.01
CA LYS A 441 8.19 28.47 -18.82
C LYS A 441 6.91 28.97 -19.49
N SER A 442 6.09 28.07 -20.04
CA SER A 442 4.81 28.42 -20.66
C SER A 442 3.82 29.02 -19.65
N MET A 443 3.72 28.44 -18.45
CA MET A 443 2.87 28.96 -17.37
C MET A 443 3.32 30.35 -16.90
N LYS A 444 4.64 30.57 -16.76
CA LYS A 444 5.20 31.89 -16.42
C LYS A 444 4.93 32.93 -17.52
N HIS A 445 5.03 32.55 -18.80
CA HIS A 445 4.75 33.46 -19.92
C HIS A 445 3.26 33.84 -20.02
N GLN A 446 2.35 32.89 -19.72
CA GLN A 446 0.91 33.17 -19.65
C GLN A 446 0.50 34.07 -18.47
N GLN A 447 1.26 34.06 -17.36
CA GLN A 447 1.07 35.00 -16.26
C GLN A 447 1.57 36.42 -16.59
N ILE A 448 2.67 36.53 -17.35
CA ILE A 448 3.21 37.83 -17.77
C ILE A 448 2.31 38.53 -18.80
N HIS A 449 1.60 37.79 -19.66
CA HIS A 449 0.63 38.35 -20.60
C HIS A 449 -0.77 38.63 -20.01
N ARG A 450 -0.99 38.34 -18.73
CA ARG A 450 -2.23 38.66 -17.99
C ARG A 450 -2.06 39.80 -16.97
N LEU A 451 -0.88 40.40 -16.91
CA LEU A 451 -0.58 41.66 -16.24
C LEU A 451 -0.41 42.74 -17.32
#